data_AF-V8N4G0-F1
#
_entry.id   AF-V8N4G0-F1
#
_cell.length_a   1.000
_cell.length_b   1.000
_cell.length_c   1.000
_cell.angle_alpha   90.00
_cell.angle_beta   90.00
_cell.angle_gamma   90.00
#
_symmetry.space_group_name_H-M   'P 1'
#
loop_
_entity.id
_entity.type
_entity.pdbx_description
1 polymer ?
#
loop_
_entity_poly.entity_id
_entity_poly.type
_entity_poly.pdbx_seq_one_letter_code
_entity_poly.pdbx_strand_id
1 'polypeptide(L)'
;MSQEITVKMFCSEVTCSICLEYFRDPVILQCGHNFCHDCVMKYWREFVLKYTCPQCKTVAETEVVLPNKSLEKFAKLLEQLKQEAGGKEACEKHQEPWKYFCRNHQAPFCKWCAGSRDHEGHVKISLEQATQEFK
;
A
#
# COMPACT_ATOMS: atom_id res chain seq x y z
N MET A 1 -3.45 12.59 15.29
CA MET A 1 -2.72 13.88 15.21
C MET A 1 -1.20 13.71 15.07
N SER A 2 -0.43 13.32 16.11
CA SER A 2 1.05 13.26 16.01
C SER A 2 1.63 12.00 15.36
N GLN A 3 0.98 10.84 15.52
CA GLN A 3 1.44 9.58 14.91
C GLN A 3 1.14 9.49 13.40
N GLU A 4 0.06 10.12 12.92
CA GLU A 4 -0.34 10.11 11.49
C GLU A 4 0.58 10.94 10.58
N ILE A 5 1.17 12.02 11.10
CA ILE A 5 2.11 12.88 10.35
C ILE A 5 3.41 12.11 10.10
N THR A 6 3.88 11.38 11.11
CA THR A 6 5.08 10.55 11.03
C THR A 6 4.91 9.45 9.97
N VAL A 7 3.80 8.71 9.99
CA VAL A 7 3.54 7.63 9.01
C VAL A 7 3.46 8.17 7.58
N LYS A 8 2.83 9.33 7.34
CA LYS A 8 2.77 9.96 6.01
C LYS A 8 4.15 10.37 5.48
N MET A 9 5.03 10.92 6.33
CA MET A 9 6.38 11.30 5.92
C MET A 9 7.25 10.11 5.56
N PHE A 10 7.07 8.95 6.21
CA PHE A 10 7.82 7.74 5.87
C PHE A 10 7.31 7.02 4.62
N CYS A 11 6.08 7.31 4.15
CA CYS A 11 5.52 6.67 2.96
C CYS A 11 6.32 6.98 1.69
N SER A 12 6.82 8.22 1.52
CA SER A 12 7.59 8.59 0.33
C SER A 12 8.91 7.83 0.23
N GLU A 13 9.55 7.56 1.37
CA GLU A 13 10.85 6.87 1.45
C GLU A 13 10.77 5.38 1.09
N VAL A 14 9.57 4.79 1.15
CA VAL A 14 9.33 3.37 0.80
C VAL A 14 8.49 3.20 -0.46
N THR A 15 8.32 4.26 -1.25
CA THR A 15 7.54 4.25 -2.49
C THR A 15 8.46 4.22 -3.70
N CYS A 16 8.16 3.35 -4.66
CA CYS A 16 8.88 3.30 -5.93
C CYS A 16 8.47 4.47 -6.83
N SER A 17 9.44 5.22 -7.34
CA SER A 17 9.17 6.39 -8.21
C SER A 17 8.68 6.05 -9.62
N ILE A 18 8.62 4.76 -9.99
CA ILE A 18 8.07 4.31 -11.29
C ILE A 18 6.59 3.94 -11.17
N CYS A 19 6.25 3.00 -10.29
CA CYS A 19 4.86 2.55 -10.14
C CYS A 19 4.06 3.37 -9.12
N LEU A 20 4.72 4.22 -8.33
CA LEU A 20 4.13 5.04 -7.25
C LEU A 20 3.47 4.21 -6.13
N GLU A 21 3.83 2.93 -6.05
CA GLU A 21 3.41 2.00 -5.01
C GLU A 21 4.57 1.70 -4.05
N TYR A 22 4.26 1.11 -2.89
CA TYR A 22 5.30 0.58 -2.01
C TYR A 22 6.19 -0.45 -2.70
N PHE A 23 7.47 -0.45 -2.32
CA PHE A 23 8.45 -1.34 -2.92
C PHE A 23 8.07 -2.81 -2.79
N ARG A 24 8.01 -3.50 -3.93
CA ARG A 24 7.90 -4.96 -4.04
C ARG A 24 9.18 -5.49 -4.66
N ASP A 25 9.87 -6.35 -3.92
CA ASP A 25 11.22 -6.83 -4.24
C ASP A 25 12.15 -5.68 -4.71
N PRO A 26 12.42 -4.70 -3.84
CA PRO A 26 13.24 -3.56 -4.19
C PRO A 26 14.66 -3.98 -4.53
N VAL A 27 15.20 -3.35 -5.57
CA VAL A 27 16.61 -3.40 -5.93
C VAL A 27 17.23 -2.01 -5.84
N ILE A 28 18.52 -1.98 -5.47
CA ILE A 28 19.35 -0.78 -5.47
C ILE A 28 20.27 -0.78 -6.68
N LEU A 29 20.32 0.34 -7.40
CA LEU A 29 21.28 0.59 -8.47
C LEU A 29 22.62 1.08 -7.89
N GLN A 30 23.69 1.03 -8.69
CA GLN A 30 25.01 1.54 -8.30
C GLN A 30 25.01 3.02 -7.86
N CYS A 31 24.09 3.82 -8.40
CA CYS A 31 23.90 5.22 -7.99
C CYS A 31 23.16 5.40 -6.65
N GLY A 32 22.77 4.30 -5.98
CA GLY A 32 22.06 4.32 -4.69
C GLY A 32 20.53 4.43 -4.77
N HIS A 33 19.96 4.69 -5.95
CA HIS A 33 18.50 4.77 -6.13
C HIS A 33 17.84 3.38 -6.13
N ASN A 34 16.64 3.33 -5.57
CA ASN A 34 15.88 2.10 -5.37
C ASN A 34 14.62 2.04 -6.24
N PHE A 35 14.33 0.87 -6.78
CA PHE A 35 13.15 0.60 -7.63
C PHE A 35 12.63 -0.81 -7.33
N CYS A 36 11.35 -1.09 -7.59
CA CYS A 36 10.91 -2.49 -7.69
C CYS A 36 11.67 -3.17 -8.84
N HIS A 37 12.10 -4.42 -8.65
CA HIS A 37 12.80 -5.19 -9.67
C HIS A 37 12.11 -5.10 -11.04
N ASP A 38 10.82 -5.44 -11.10
CA ASP A 38 10.07 -5.45 -12.35
C ASP A 38 9.95 -4.07 -13.00
N CYS A 39 9.88 -3.01 -12.19
CA CYS A 39 9.77 -1.64 -12.68
C CYS A 39 11.05 -1.21 -13.40
N VAL A 40 12.22 -1.47 -12.81
CA VAL A 40 13.48 -1.09 -13.44
C VAL A 40 13.80 -1.98 -14.65
N MET A 41 13.47 -3.28 -14.59
CA MET A 41 13.64 -4.20 -15.73
C MET A 41 12.76 -3.82 -16.91
N LYS A 42 11.50 -3.43 -16.66
CA LYS A 42 10.60 -2.92 -17.71
C LYS A 42 11.15 -1.63 -18.32
N TYR A 43 11.61 -0.69 -17.49
CA TYR A 43 12.21 0.55 -17.96
C TYR A 43 13.43 0.29 -18.86
N TRP A 44 14.35 -0.59 -18.48
CA TRP A 44 15.51 -0.91 -19.33
C TRP A 44 15.16 -1.66 -20.62
N ARG A 45 14.04 -2.38 -20.65
CA ARG A 45 13.57 -3.06 -21.86
C ARG A 45 12.99 -2.09 -22.88
N GLU A 46 12.29 -1.06 -22.41
CA GLU A 46 11.58 -0.09 -23.27
C GLU A 46 12.49 1.04 -23.79
N PHE A 47 13.64 1.28 -23.16
CA PHE A 47 14.54 2.37 -23.51
C PHE A 47 15.84 1.88 -24.18
N VAL A 48 16.34 2.65 -25.16
CA VAL A 48 17.58 2.36 -25.91
C VAL A 48 18.81 2.39 -25.00
N LEU A 49 18.83 3.28 -24.00
CA LEU A 49 19.93 3.41 -23.05
C LEU A 49 19.77 2.42 -21.90
N LYS A 50 20.31 1.21 -22.10
CA LYS A 50 20.36 0.15 -21.09
C LYS A 50 21.06 0.63 -19.81
N TYR A 51 20.62 0.08 -18.67
CA TYR A 51 21.23 0.30 -17.35
C TYR A 51 21.27 1.77 -16.88
N THR A 52 20.41 2.60 -17.45
CA THR A 52 20.24 4.00 -17.05
C THR A 52 19.31 4.10 -15.86
N CYS A 53 19.72 4.84 -14.83
CA CYS A 53 18.86 5.13 -13.68
C CYS A 53 17.64 5.98 -14.11
N PRO A 54 16.41 5.53 -13.84
CA PRO A 54 15.18 6.29 -14.13
C PRO A 54 15.15 7.67 -13.47
N GLN A 55 15.79 7.83 -12.30
CA GLN A 55 15.73 9.04 -11.48
C GLN A 55 16.83 10.05 -11.80
N CYS A 56 18.11 9.67 -11.64
CA CYS A 56 19.24 10.59 -11.81
C CYS A 56 19.92 10.49 -13.19
N LYS A 57 19.45 9.58 -14.05
CA LYS A 57 19.98 9.34 -15.40
C LYS A 57 21.44 8.87 -15.46
N THR A 58 22.04 8.51 -14.32
CA THR A 58 23.35 7.84 -14.28
C THR A 58 23.27 6.52 -15.04
N VAL A 59 24.19 6.32 -15.99
CA VAL A 59 24.31 5.09 -16.79
C VAL A 59 25.33 4.19 -16.12
N ALA A 60 24.96 2.93 -15.86
CA ALA A 60 25.90 1.91 -15.42
C ALA A 60 26.48 1.15 -16.61
N GLU A 61 27.71 0.66 -16.48
CA GLU A 61 28.36 -0.16 -17.51
C GLU A 61 27.77 -1.57 -17.60
N THR A 62 27.15 -2.04 -16.51
CA THR A 62 26.65 -3.40 -16.35
C THR A 62 25.28 -3.41 -15.68
N GLU A 63 24.55 -4.52 -15.87
CA GLU A 63 23.25 -4.79 -15.24
C GLU A 63 23.41 -5.21 -13.76
N VAL A 64 24.13 -4.44 -12.96
CA VAL A 64 24.28 -4.73 -11.54
C VAL A 64 23.13 -4.11 -10.77
N VAL A 65 22.16 -4.95 -10.44
CA VAL A 65 21.10 -4.67 -9.47
C VAL A 65 21.31 -5.54 -8.24
N LEU A 66 21.20 -4.95 -7.05
CA LEU A 66 21.32 -5.69 -5.80
C LEU A 66 19.99 -5.65 -5.03
N PRO A 67 19.51 -6.78 -4.49
CA PRO A 67 18.31 -6.75 -3.65
C PRO A 67 18.49 -5.87 -2.40
N ASN A 68 17.50 -5.04 -2.08
CA ASN A 68 17.48 -4.23 -0.86
C ASN A 68 16.51 -4.82 0.17
N LYS A 69 16.94 -5.88 0.85
CA LYS A 69 16.10 -6.60 1.82
C LYS A 69 15.70 -5.77 3.04
N SER A 70 16.48 -4.74 3.39
CA SER A 70 16.09 -3.81 4.45
C SER A 70 14.88 -2.97 4.02
N LEU A 71 14.94 -2.39 2.83
CA LEU A 71 13.83 -1.60 2.27
C LEU A 71 12.56 -2.44 2.07
N GLU A 72 12.70 -3.70 1.66
CA GLU A 72 11.59 -4.66 1.59
C GLU A 72 10.89 -4.85 2.94
N LYS A 73 11.67 -5.01 4.03
CA LYS A 73 11.13 -5.14 5.39
C LYS A 73 10.42 -3.87 5.86
N PHE A 74 10.99 -2.69 5.57
CA PHE A 74 10.38 -1.41 5.94
C PHE A 74 9.06 -1.17 5.20
N ALA A 75 9.00 -1.47 3.91
CA ALA A 75 7.76 -1.36 3.13
C ALA A 75 6.64 -2.24 3.72
N LYS A 76 6.95 -3.50 4.07
CA LYS A 76 6.00 -4.42 4.72
C LYS A 76 5.53 -3.93 6.09
N LEU A 77 6.45 -3.40 6.91
CA LEU A 77 6.10 -2.89 8.23
C LEU A 77 5.17 -1.67 8.13
N LEU A 78 5.41 -0.75 7.20
CA LEU A 78 4.53 0.40 6.99
C LEU A 78 3.16 0.00 6.43
N GLU A 79 3.11 -1.01 5.58
CA GLU A 79 1.86 -1.59 5.10
C GLU A 79 1.05 -2.22 6.26
N GLN A 80 1.71 -2.95 7.16
CA GLN A 80 1.10 -3.50 8.38
C GLN A 80 0.60 -2.41 9.32
N LEU A 81 1.41 -1.38 9.58
CA LEU A 81 1.01 -0.25 10.43
C LEU A 81 -0.19 0.51 9.85
N LYS A 82 -0.28 0.62 8.51
CA LYS A 82 -1.47 1.17 7.86
C LYS A 82 -2.70 0.29 8.04
N GLN A 83 -2.56 -1.04 8.01
CA GLN A 83 -3.66 -1.97 8.25
C GLN A 83 -4.08 -2.03 9.73
N GLU A 84 -3.16 -1.78 10.66
CA GLU A 84 -3.45 -1.69 12.10
C GLU A 84 -4.09 -0.34 12.47
N ALA A 85 -3.67 0.74 11.81
CA ALA A 85 -4.27 2.07 11.97
C ALA A 85 -5.61 2.23 11.20
N GLY A 86 -5.78 1.49 10.10
CA GLY A 86 -7.00 1.42 9.30
C GLY A 86 -7.47 -0.03 9.24
N GLY A 87 -8.35 -0.41 10.18
CA GLY A 87 -8.87 -1.77 10.27
C GLY A 87 -9.25 -2.33 8.89
N LYS A 88 -8.88 -3.59 8.64
CA LYS A 88 -9.03 -4.32 7.36
C LYS A 88 -10.15 -3.79 6.46
N GLU A 89 -9.87 -3.02 5.41
CA GLU A 89 -10.93 -2.40 4.57
C GLU A 89 -11.84 -3.37 3.79
N ALA A 90 -11.75 -4.69 4.01
CA ALA A 90 -12.53 -5.72 3.34
C ALA A 90 -13.02 -6.83 4.28
N CYS A 91 -14.16 -7.42 3.94
CA CYS A 91 -14.77 -8.55 4.62
C CYS A 91 -14.02 -9.85 4.32
N GLU A 92 -13.59 -10.56 5.36
CA GLU A 92 -12.85 -11.82 5.22
C GLU A 92 -13.64 -12.92 4.49
N LYS A 93 -14.94 -13.04 4.79
CA LYS A 93 -15.81 -14.08 4.20
C LYS A 93 -16.12 -13.86 2.72
N HIS A 94 -16.25 -12.61 2.31
CA HIS A 94 -16.75 -12.25 0.97
C HIS A 94 -15.69 -11.59 0.08
N GLN A 95 -14.50 -11.31 0.61
CA GLN A 95 -13.39 -10.64 -0.09
C GLN A 95 -13.83 -9.33 -0.75
N GLU A 96 -14.75 -8.62 -0.10
CA GLU A 96 -15.41 -7.42 -0.62
C GLU A 96 -15.19 -6.24 0.33
N PRO A 97 -14.98 -5.03 -0.20
CA PRO A 97 -14.71 -3.87 0.62
C PRO A 97 -15.86 -3.61 1.59
N TRP A 98 -15.51 -3.13 2.78
CA TRP A 98 -16.48 -2.65 3.73
C TRP A 98 -17.21 -1.44 3.13
N LYS A 99 -18.53 -1.44 3.24
CA LYS A 99 -19.40 -0.34 2.76
C LYS A 99 -20.27 0.24 3.85
N TYR A 100 -20.52 -0.54 4.88
CA TYR A 100 -21.46 -0.21 5.93
C TYR A 100 -20.83 -0.42 7.30
N PHE A 101 -21.40 0.23 8.30
CA PHE A 101 -21.06 0.07 9.70
C PHE A 101 -22.31 -0.33 10.48
N CYS A 102 -22.18 -1.34 11.33
CA CYS A 102 -23.27 -1.85 12.15
C CYS A 102 -23.15 -1.24 13.55
N ARG A 103 -24.08 -0.37 13.96
CA ARG A 103 -23.99 0.26 15.29
C ARG A 103 -24.10 -0.77 16.42
N ASN A 104 -24.90 -1.82 16.24
CA ASN A 104 -25.07 -2.89 17.22
C ASN A 104 -23.77 -3.68 17.49
N HIS A 105 -23.01 -4.00 16.44
CA HIS A 105 -21.76 -4.74 16.54
C HIS A 105 -20.52 -3.84 16.64
N GLN A 106 -20.70 -2.52 16.50
CA GLN A 106 -19.63 -1.53 16.39
C GLN A 106 -18.53 -1.94 15.41
N ALA A 107 -18.92 -2.54 14.29
CA ALA A 107 -18.01 -3.09 13.31
C ALA A 107 -18.45 -2.79 11.88
N PRO A 108 -17.50 -2.53 10.97
CA PRO A 108 -17.76 -2.40 9.55
C PRO A 108 -18.02 -3.75 8.87
N PHE A 109 -18.79 -3.73 7.79
CA PHE A 109 -19.17 -4.92 7.03
C PHE A 109 -19.40 -4.62 5.53
N CYS A 110 -19.35 -5.66 4.69
CA CYS A 110 -19.49 -5.54 3.23
C CYS A 110 -20.95 -5.59 2.76
N LYS A 111 -21.17 -5.31 1.47
CA LYS A 111 -22.52 -5.33 0.85
C LYS A 111 -23.24 -6.67 0.95
N TRP A 112 -22.51 -7.79 0.96
CA TRP A 112 -23.10 -9.11 1.07
C TRP A 112 -23.56 -9.42 2.49
N CYS A 113 -22.78 -9.01 3.50
CA CYS A 113 -23.19 -9.08 4.91
C CYS A 113 -24.42 -8.20 5.21
N ALA A 114 -24.69 -7.16 4.40
CA ALA A 114 -25.87 -6.33 4.59
C ALA A 114 -27.18 -7.09 4.42
N GLY A 115 -27.20 -8.11 3.55
CA GLY A 115 -28.36 -8.99 3.33
C GLY A 115 -28.32 -10.28 4.14
N SER A 116 -27.30 -10.51 4.97
CA SER A 116 -27.23 -11.73 5.78
C SER A 116 -28.06 -11.61 7.06
N ARG A 117 -28.45 -12.76 7.61
CA ARG A 117 -29.13 -12.86 8.91
C ARG A 117 -28.31 -12.27 10.06
N ASP A 118 -26.98 -12.24 9.91
CA ASP A 118 -26.07 -11.68 10.92
C ASP A 118 -26.30 -10.17 11.16
N HIS A 119 -26.89 -9.45 10.19
CA HIS A 119 -27.22 -8.04 10.33
C HIS A 119 -28.71 -7.75 10.09
N GLU A 120 -29.57 -8.76 10.21
CA GLU A 120 -31.01 -8.57 10.10
C GLU A 120 -31.54 -7.76 11.30
N GLY A 121 -32.30 -6.69 11.03
CA GLY A 121 -32.83 -5.82 12.09
C GLY A 121 -31.82 -4.90 12.79
N HIS A 122 -30.53 -4.96 12.47
CA HIS A 122 -29.51 -4.07 13.05
C HIS A 122 -29.47 -2.70 12.35
N VAL A 123 -29.00 -1.67 13.08
CA VAL A 123 -28.82 -0.33 12.52
C VAL A 123 -27.56 -0.29 11.66
N LYS A 124 -27.77 -0.08 10.35
CA LYS A 124 -26.74 -0.04 9.32
C LYS A 124 -26.59 1.40 8.84
N ILE A 125 -25.40 1.95 8.95
CA ILE A 125 -25.04 3.26 8.38
C ILE A 125 -23.93 3.06 7.34
N SER A 126 -23.72 4.03 6.46
CA SER A 126 -22.55 4.00 5.57
C SER A 126 -21.26 4.22 6.37
N LEU A 127 -20.12 3.78 5.83
CA LEU A 127 -18.81 4.10 6.42
C LEU A 127 -18.58 5.62 6.54
N GLU A 128 -19.02 6.39 5.55
CA GLU A 128 -18.92 7.85 5.54
C GLU A 128 -19.66 8.49 6.73
N GLN A 129 -20.88 8.01 7.02
CA GLN A 129 -21.65 8.45 8.19
C GLN A 129 -20.97 8.04 9.50
N ALA A 130 -20.42 6.81 9.57
CA ALA A 130 -19.69 6.37 10.75
C ALA A 130 -18.44 7.24 11.02
N THR A 131 -17.68 7.61 9.98
CA THR A 131 -16.53 8.52 10.12
C THR A 131 -16.94 9.92 10.59
N GLN A 132 -18.17 10.36 10.34
CA GLN A 132 -18.67 11.65 10.83
C GLN A 132 -19.17 11.55 12.28
N GLU A 133 -19.79 10.42 12.66
CA GLU A 133 -20.36 10.21 13.99
C GLU A 133 -19.31 9.86 15.06
N PHE A 134 -18.22 9.19 14.69
CA PHE A 134 -17.21 8.65 15.62
C PHE A 134 -15.83 9.34 15.49
N LYS A 135 -15.84 10.62 15.13
CA LYS A 135 -14.65 11.47 15.00
C LYS A 135 -13.98 11.82 16.33
#